data_AF-A0A7T3ZYV7-F1
#
_entry.id   AF-A0A7T3ZYV7-F1
#
_cell.length_a   1.000
_cell.length_b   1.000
_cell.length_c   1.000
_cell.angle_alpha   90.00
_cell.angle_beta   90.00
_cell.angle_gamma   90.00
#
_symmetry.space_group_name_H-M   'P 1'
#
loop_
_entity.id
_entity.type
_entity.pdbx_description
1 polymer ?
#
loop_
_entity_poly.entity_id
_entity_poly.type
_entity_poly.pdbx_seq_one_letter_code
_entity_poly.pdbx_strand_id
1 'polypeptide(L)'
;MTDNVYTSDVTVDNATQAQLAESIRLREERLTGNIDELVGRLHPKALLNRAVDKAKSTVINEDGSPKTEAIALGAGAVLGVAALIVGFSGRDERA
;
A
#
# COMPACT_ATOMS: atom_id res chain seq x y z
N MET A 1 22.88 12.28 -26.78
CA MET A 1 21.57 12.09 -27.44
C MET A 1 20.95 10.88 -26.77
N THR A 2 20.22 11.09 -25.69
CA THR A 2 19.55 10.00 -24.95
C THR A 2 18.34 9.60 -25.77
N ASP A 3 18.37 8.37 -26.29
CA ASP A 3 17.31 7.81 -27.11
C ASP A 3 16.08 7.61 -26.22
N ASN A 4 15.15 8.57 -26.25
CA ASN A 4 13.93 8.49 -25.46
C ASN A 4 13.01 7.44 -26.11
N VAL A 5 13.01 6.23 -25.54
CA VAL A 5 12.12 5.08 -25.83
C VAL A 5 10.62 5.43 -25.71
N TYR A 6 10.27 6.66 -25.34
CA TYR A 6 8.90 7.18 -25.25
C TYR A 6 8.14 7.27 -26.59
N THR A 7 8.82 7.11 -27.72
CA THR A 7 8.21 7.15 -29.06
C THR A 7 8.44 5.85 -29.84
N SER A 8 8.41 4.69 -29.17
CA SER A 8 8.39 3.43 -29.89
C SER A 8 7.00 3.24 -30.53
N ASP A 9 6.93 3.35 -31.86
CA ASP A 9 5.75 3.10 -32.73
C ASP A 9 5.21 1.66 -32.61
N VAL A 10 5.80 0.84 -31.75
CA VAL A 10 5.40 -0.53 -31.47
C VAL A 10 4.25 -0.49 -30.47
N THR A 11 3.03 -0.54 -30.98
CA THR A 11 1.83 -0.78 -30.17
C THR A 11 1.87 -2.18 -29.58
N VAL A 12 1.14 -2.39 -28.47
CA VAL A 12 1.04 -3.71 -27.81
C VAL A 12 0.60 -4.80 -28.81
N ASP A 13 -0.16 -4.40 -29.83
CA ASP A 13 -0.70 -5.26 -30.88
C ASP A 13 0.35 -5.80 -31.87
N ASN A 14 1.49 -5.12 -32.02
CA ASN A 14 2.56 -5.49 -32.98
C ASN A 14 3.89 -5.88 -32.30
N ALA A 15 3.95 -5.82 -30.97
CA ALA A 15 5.14 -6.14 -30.21
C ALA A 15 5.38 -7.65 -30.13
N THR A 16 6.64 -8.06 -30.25
CA THR A 16 7.03 -9.45 -29.92
C THR A 16 6.99 -9.68 -28.41
N GLN A 17 6.81 -10.92 -27.96
CA GLN A 17 6.78 -11.24 -26.52
C GLN A 17 8.02 -10.77 -25.76
N ALA A 18 9.20 -10.88 -26.36
CA ALA A 18 10.45 -10.44 -25.75
C ALA A 18 10.47 -8.91 -25.53
N GLN A 19 9.95 -8.14 -26.48
CA GLN A 19 9.84 -6.68 -26.36
C GLN A 19 8.83 -6.28 -25.29
N LEU A 20 7.70 -6.99 -25.18
CA LEU A 20 6.72 -6.76 -24.12
C LEU A 20 7.32 -7.02 -22.74
N ALA A 21 7.99 -8.16 -22.56
CA ALA A 21 8.63 -8.51 -21.29
C ALA A 21 9.66 -7.46 -20.87
N GLU A 22 10.51 -7.00 -21.78
CA GLU A 22 11.48 -5.95 -21.47
C GLU A 22 10.80 -4.61 -21.16
N SER A 23 9.73 -4.26 -21.89
CA SER A 23 8.99 -3.03 -21.62
C SER A 23 8.33 -3.02 -20.23
N ILE A 24 7.83 -4.17 -19.77
CA ILE A 24 7.28 -4.35 -18.42
C ILE A 24 8.40 -4.16 -17.39
N ARG A 25 9.52 -4.86 -17.57
CA ARG A 25 10.68 -4.78 -16.67
C ARG A 25 11.16 -3.34 -16.48
N LEU A 26 11.31 -2.60 -17.58
CA LEU A 26 11.73 -1.20 -17.55
C LEU A 26 10.69 -0.28 -16.90
N ARG A 27 9.38 -0.59 -17.03
CA ARG A 27 8.31 0.17 -16.37
C ARG A 27 8.28 -0.11 -14.87
N GLU A 28 8.46 -1.36 -14.46
CA GLU A 28 8.54 -1.75 -13.04
C GLU A 28 9.74 -1.08 -12.34
N GLU A 29 10.90 -1.05 -13.00
CA GLU A 29 12.09 -0.38 -12.48
C GLU A 29 11.85 1.11 -12.26
N ARG A 30 11.30 1.80 -13.26
CA ARG A 30 10.92 3.23 -13.15
C ARG A 30 9.86 3.46 -12.08
N LEU A 31 8.86 2.58 -12.00
CA LEU A 31 7.79 2.71 -11.02
C LEU A 31 8.33 2.55 -9.60
N THR A 32 9.18 1.55 -9.37
CA THR A 32 9.81 1.32 -8.06
C THR A 32 10.66 2.52 -7.66
N GLY A 33 11.48 3.05 -8.56
CA GLY A 33 12.27 4.27 -8.30
C GLY A 33 11.40 5.48 -7.94
N ASN A 34 10.31 5.71 -8.69
CA ASN A 34 9.37 6.79 -8.40
C ASN A 34 8.62 6.58 -7.07
N ILE A 35 8.27 5.34 -6.73
CA ILE A 35 7.65 5.00 -5.44
C ILE A 35 8.62 5.31 -4.30
N ASP A 36 9.88 4.92 -4.40
CA ASP A 36 10.88 5.17 -3.36
C ASP A 36 11.11 6.67 -3.14
N GLU A 37 11.19 7.46 -4.22
CA GLU A 37 11.28 8.91 -4.13
C GLU A 37 10.05 9.51 -3.43
N LEU A 38 8.85 9.06 -3.81
CA LEU A 38 7.60 9.51 -3.22
C LEU A 38 7.50 9.14 -1.74
N VAL A 39 7.90 7.92 -1.38
CA VAL A 39 7.97 7.44 0.01
C VAL A 39 8.96 8.29 0.82
N GLY A 40 10.12 8.61 0.26
CA GLY A 40 11.08 9.51 0.89
C GLY A 40 10.49 10.89 1.17
N ARG A 41 9.77 11.46 0.19
CA ARG A 41 9.19 12.81 0.28
C ARG A 41 7.96 12.90 1.18
N LEU A 42 7.11 11.88 1.19
CA LEU A 42 5.87 11.89 1.98
C LEU A 42 6.11 11.61 3.46
N HIS A 43 7.27 11.05 3.83
CA HIS A 43 7.58 10.61 5.19
C HIS A 43 6.42 9.81 5.83
N PRO A 44 6.07 8.61 5.31
CA PRO A 44 4.90 7.85 5.75
C PRO A 44 4.83 7.63 7.27
N LYS A 45 5.98 7.43 7.92
CA LYS A 45 6.07 7.29 9.38
C LYS A 45 5.52 8.52 10.12
N ALA A 46 5.80 9.72 9.63
CA ALA A 46 5.31 10.95 10.25
C ALA A 46 3.79 11.11 10.04
N LEU A 47 3.28 10.73 8.86
CA LEU A 47 1.83 10.71 8.60
C LEU A 47 1.11 9.70 9.50
N LEU A 48 1.70 8.51 9.67
CA LEU A 48 1.16 7.47 10.53
C LEU A 48 1.13 7.92 12.00
N ASN A 49 2.22 8.49 12.51
CA ASN A 49 2.27 9.01 13.88
C ASN A 49 1.18 10.05 14.12
N ARG A 50 1.00 11.00 13.18
CA ARG A 50 -0.08 12.00 13.27
C ARG A 50 -1.47 11.36 13.27
N ALA A 51 -1.69 10.33 12.45
CA ALA A 51 -2.96 9.61 12.43
C ALA A 51 -3.23 8.88 13.75
N VAL A 52 -2.21 8.23 14.31
CA VAL A 52 -2.28 7.55 15.61
C VAL A 52 -2.54 8.55 16.74
N ASP A 53 -1.89 9.70 16.76
CA ASP A 53 -2.08 10.71 17.79
C ASP A 53 -3.51 11.28 17.77
N LYS A 54 -4.06 11.51 16.57
CA LYS A 54 -5.46 11.92 16.39
C LYS A 54 -6.44 10.83 16.83
N ALA A 55 -6.12 9.56 16.59
CA ALA A 55 -6.94 8.45 17.08
C ALA A 55 -6.89 8.37 18.62
N LYS A 56 -5.70 8.51 19.22
CA LYS A 56 -5.50 8.54 20.67
C LYS A 56 -6.30 9.64 21.35
N SER A 57 -6.33 10.85 20.78
CA SER A 57 -7.12 11.96 21.34
C SER A 57 -8.64 11.70 21.33
N THR A 58 -9.11 10.75 20.51
CA THR A 58 -10.54 10.40 20.44
C THR A 58 -10.92 9.36 21.51
N VAL A 59 -9.98 8.49 21.88
CA VAL A 59 -10.18 7.37 22.82
C VAL A 59 -9.75 7.68 24.26
N ILE A 60 -9.28 8.89 24.54
CA ILE A 60 -9.00 9.37 25.90
C ILE A 60 -10.14 10.32 26.32
N ASN A 61 -10.57 10.25 27.58
CA ASN A 61 -11.54 11.17 28.17
C ASN A 61 -10.89 12.50 28.57
N GLU A 62 -11.68 13.55 28.79
CA GLU A 62 -11.18 14.85 29.31
C GLU A 62 -10.39 14.74 30.63
N ASP A 63 -10.63 13.70 31.44
CA ASP A 63 -9.92 13.44 32.70
C ASP A 63 -8.60 12.64 32.53
N GLY A 64 -8.24 12.29 31.29
CA GLY A 64 -7.05 11.50 30.96
C GLY A 64 -7.23 9.97 31.04
N SER A 65 -8.42 9.47 31.41
CA SER A 65 -8.69 8.03 31.46
C SER A 65 -8.95 7.43 30.06
N PRO A 66 -8.53 6.18 29.78
CA PRO A 66 -8.83 5.51 28.51
C PRO A 66 -10.32 5.13 28.39
N LYS A 67 -10.95 5.42 27.25
CA LYS A 67 -12.30 4.93 26.90
C LYS A 67 -12.24 3.45 26.57
N THR A 68 -12.45 2.62 27.58
CA THR A 68 -12.30 1.16 27.49
C THR A 68 -13.20 0.54 26.41
N GLU A 69 -14.42 1.08 26.24
CA GLU A 69 -15.36 0.66 25.19
C GLU A 69 -14.83 0.94 23.77
N ALA A 70 -14.31 2.15 23.53
CA ALA A 70 -13.76 2.52 22.22
C ALA A 70 -12.51 1.70 21.86
N ILE A 71 -11.66 1.40 22.86
CA ILE A 71 -10.49 0.54 22.69
C ILE A 71 -10.92 -0.90 22.40
N ALA A 72 -11.89 -1.43 23.15
CA ALA A 72 -12.41 -2.78 22.93
C ALA A 72 -13.03 -2.93 21.53
N LEU A 73 -13.82 -1.94 21.09
CA LEU A 73 -14.41 -1.91 19.76
C LEU A 73 -13.34 -1.83 18.66
N GLY A 74 -12.35 -0.95 18.83
CA GLY A 74 -11.23 -0.83 17.89
C GLY A 74 -10.41 -2.12 17.79
N ALA A 75 -10.09 -2.74 18.91
CA ALA A 75 -9.39 -4.02 18.94
C ALA A 75 -10.20 -5.14 18.25
N GLY A 76 -11.50 -5.22 18.54
CA GLY A 76 -12.41 -6.17 17.90
C GLY A 76 -12.46 -6.00 16.38
N ALA A 77 -12.53 -4.76 15.89
CA ALA A 77 -12.54 -4.46 14.46
C ALA A 77 -11.23 -4.88 13.77
N VAL A 78 -10.07 -4.57 14.38
CA VAL A 78 -8.76 -4.96 13.84
C VAL A 78 -8.63 -6.48 13.77
N LEU A 79 -9.02 -7.19 14.84
CA LEU A 79 -9.00 -8.64 14.88
C LEU A 79 -9.97 -9.25 13.86
N GLY A 80 -11.16 -8.67 13.70
CA GLY A 80 -12.13 -9.11 12.70
C GLY A 80 -11.60 -9.00 11.27
N VAL A 81 -10.97 -7.87 10.91
CA VAL A 81 -10.34 -7.69 9.60
C VAL A 81 -9.18 -8.67 9.40
N ALA A 82 -8.33 -8.85 10.41
CA ALA A 82 -7.22 -9.80 10.32
C ALA A 82 -7.74 -11.25 10.12
N ALA A 83 -8.80 -11.64 10.84
CA ALA A 83 -9.44 -12.93 10.69
C ALA A 83 -10.04 -13.11 9.29
N LEU A 84 -10.62 -12.05 8.69
CA LEU A 84 -11.07 -12.10 7.30
C LEU A 84 -9.88 -12.33 6.35
N ILE A 85 -8.82 -11.53 6.43
CA ILE A 85 -7.65 -11.66 5.54
C ILE A 85 -7.04 -13.08 5.60
N VAL A 86 -6.84 -13.59 6.81
CA VAL A 86 -6.33 -14.95 7.03
C VAL A 86 -7.33 -16.01 6.53
N GLY A 87 -8.62 -15.84 6.85
CA GLY A 87 -9.68 -16.76 6.44
C GLY A 87 -9.95 -16.77 4.92
N PHE A 88 -9.65 -15.68 4.20
CA PHE A 88 -9.68 -15.63 2.74
C PHE A 88 -8.46 -16.34 2.13
N SER A 89 -7.25 -16.16 2.69
CA SER A 89 -6.03 -16.82 2.17
C SER A 89 -6.04 -18.34 2.34
N GLY A 90 -6.67 -18.86 3.39
CA GLY A 90 -6.73 -20.31 3.63
C GLY A 90 -7.71 -21.10 2.75
N ARG A 91 -8.48 -20.43 1.87
CA ARG A 91 -9.50 -21.09 1.04
C ARG A 91 -8.95 -21.62 -0.29
N ASP A 92 -7.83 -21.10 -0.75
CA ASP A 92 -7.26 -21.45 -2.06
C ASP A 92 -6.44 -22.77 -2.04
N GLU A 93 -6.15 -23.33 -0.86
CA GLU A 93 -5.42 -24.61 -0.72
C GLU A 93 -6.32 -25.86 -0.65
N ARG A 94 -7.63 -25.73 -0.90
CA ARG A 94 -8.62 -26.83 -0.71
C ARG A 94 -9.37 -27.24 -1.98
N ALA A 95 -8.92 -26.81 -3.17
CA ALA A 95 -9.52 -27.17 -4.47
C ALA A 95 -8.58 -28.07 -5.30
#